data_AF-A0A5B9WAQ4-F1
#
_entry.id   AF-A0A5B9WAQ4-F1
#
_cell.length_a   1.000
_cell.length_b   1.000
_cell.length_c   1.000
_cell.angle_alpha   90.00
_cell.angle_beta   90.00
_cell.angle_gamma   90.00
#
_symmetry.space_group_name_H-M   'P 1'
#
loop_
_entity.id
_entity.type
_entity.pdbx_description
1 polymer ?
#
loop_
_entity_poly.entity_id
_entity_poly.type
_entity_poly.pdbx_seq_one_letter_code
_entity_poly.pdbx_strand_id
1 'polypeptide(L)'
;MTATSVSLLDRLKDARPDASDWGRLHAIYLPMITGWIRRVPGMVADAEDLAQEVFIVVVRELPVFQRRREGSFRCWLRQITVNKVRSHRKRKFRSPHALPDQAEAFLDSLSRPGSELAREWDLDHDRHVFQKLLSIIESDFQATTWEAFRGFAIEGRPASEVAAATGLSVSSVLQAKSRILKRLRDEAGELLA
;
A
#
# COMPACT_ATOMS: atom_id res chain seq x y z
N MET A 1 9.12 20.36 -21.70
CA MET A 1 9.85 19.15 -21.28
C MET A 1 9.26 18.68 -19.95
N THR A 2 8.24 17.84 -20.00
CA THR A 2 7.55 17.30 -18.80
C THR A 2 8.35 16.13 -18.27
N ALA A 3 9.07 16.34 -17.16
CA ALA A 3 9.71 15.25 -16.44
C ALA A 3 8.63 14.25 -16.01
N THR A 4 8.63 13.05 -16.62
CA THR A 4 7.81 11.93 -16.17
C THR A 4 8.27 11.58 -14.77
N SER A 5 7.46 11.87 -13.75
CA SER A 5 7.80 11.51 -12.38
C SER A 5 7.96 9.99 -12.31
N VAL A 6 9.12 9.53 -11.87
CA VAL A 6 9.41 8.11 -11.70
C VAL A 6 8.65 7.62 -10.47
N SER A 7 7.87 6.54 -10.60
CA SER A 7 7.06 6.00 -9.50
C SER A 7 7.93 5.56 -8.32
N LEU A 8 7.37 5.47 -7.10
CA LEU A 8 8.12 5.02 -5.93
C LEU A 8 8.83 3.68 -6.18
N LEU A 9 8.14 2.71 -6.81
CA LEU A 9 8.72 1.40 -7.10
C LEU A 9 9.87 1.47 -8.10
N ASP A 10 9.75 2.31 -9.13
CA ASP A 10 10.83 2.47 -10.11
C ASP A 10 12.06 3.15 -9.50
N ARG A 11 11.87 4.17 -8.64
CA ARG A 11 12.98 4.79 -7.91
C ARG A 11 13.71 3.78 -7.01
N LEU A 12 12.96 2.84 -6.44
CA LEU A 12 13.50 1.83 -5.53
C LEU A 12 14.28 0.71 -6.23
N LYS A 13 14.09 0.47 -7.53
CA LYS A 13 14.85 -0.56 -8.27
C LYS A 13 16.34 -0.26 -8.32
N ASP A 14 16.70 1.02 -8.42
CA ASP A 14 18.09 1.49 -8.47
C ASP A 14 18.56 2.12 -7.14
N ALA A 15 17.69 2.21 -6.13
CA ALA A 15 18.01 2.82 -4.86
C ALA A 15 18.89 1.92 -4.00
N ARG A 16 19.85 2.53 -3.29
CA ARG A 16 20.56 1.83 -2.22
C ARG A 16 19.60 1.48 -1.07
N PRO A 17 19.84 0.39 -0.29
CA PRO A 17 18.97 -0.02 0.82
C PRO A 17 18.76 1.04 1.92
N ASP A 18 19.67 2.00 2.05
CA ASP A 18 19.62 3.11 3.01
C ASP A 18 18.83 4.34 2.51
N ALA A 19 18.32 4.31 1.28
CA ALA A 19 17.57 5.42 0.70
C ALA A 19 16.25 5.68 1.47
N SER A 20 15.89 6.95 1.63
CA SER A 20 14.66 7.37 2.33
C SER A 20 13.38 6.81 1.73
N ASP A 21 13.37 6.50 0.43
CA ASP A 21 12.23 5.90 -0.26
C ASP A 21 11.91 4.49 0.27
N TRP A 22 12.88 3.76 0.81
CA TRP A 22 12.62 2.47 1.49
C TRP A 22 11.83 2.67 2.77
N GLY A 23 12.15 3.73 3.53
CA GLY A 23 11.39 4.12 4.72
C GLY A 23 9.93 4.48 4.38
N ARG A 24 9.70 5.11 3.22
CA ARG A 24 8.34 5.38 2.72
C ARG A 24 7.59 4.10 2.38
N LEU A 25 8.21 3.19 1.62
CA LEU A 25 7.60 1.91 1.28
C LEU A 25 7.28 1.10 2.55
N HIS A 26 8.18 1.13 3.53
CA HIS A 26 7.99 0.48 4.83
C HIS A 26 6.81 1.07 5.60
N ALA A 27 6.72 2.40 5.71
CA ALA A 27 5.62 3.08 6.38
C ALA A 27 4.24 2.85 5.71
N ILE A 28 4.23 2.61 4.40
CA ILE A 28 3.03 2.24 3.63
C ILE A 28 2.64 0.79 3.91
N TYR A 29 3.56 -0.16 3.77
CA TYR A 29 3.19 -1.58 3.69
C TYR A 29 3.29 -2.35 5.00
N LEU A 30 4.19 -1.98 5.92
CA LEU A 30 4.35 -2.73 7.17
C LEU A 30 3.03 -2.83 7.97
N PRO A 31 2.28 -1.73 8.21
CA PRO A 31 1.04 -1.81 8.98
C PRO A 31 -0.03 -2.70 8.32
N MET A 32 -0.14 -2.62 6.99
CA MET A 32 -1.07 -3.44 6.21
C MET A 32 -0.72 -4.93 6.32
N ILE A 33 0.54 -5.29 6.07
CA ILE A 33 1.02 -6.68 6.12
C ILE A 33 0.83 -7.25 7.53
N THR A 34 1.21 -6.52 8.57
CA THR A 34 1.00 -6.93 9.97
C THR A 34 -0.48 -7.19 10.25
N GLY A 35 -1.37 -6.31 9.79
CA GLY A 35 -2.82 -6.48 9.92
C GLY A 35 -3.33 -7.78 9.29
N TRP A 36 -2.85 -8.12 8.10
CA TRP A 36 -3.21 -9.37 7.43
C TRP A 36 -2.63 -10.60 8.10
N ILE A 37 -1.38 -10.56 8.60
CA ILE A 37 -0.78 -11.69 9.32
C ILE A 37 -1.53 -11.95 10.62
N ARG A 38 -1.98 -10.90 11.33
CA ARG A 38 -2.80 -11.05 12.56
C ARG A 38 -4.13 -11.76 12.32
N ARG A 39 -4.67 -11.73 11.09
CA ARG A 39 -5.90 -12.46 10.73
C ARG A 39 -5.67 -13.96 10.55
N VAL A 40 -4.42 -14.42 10.39
CA VAL A 40 -4.11 -15.83 10.26
C VAL A 40 -4.18 -16.51 11.63
N PRO A 41 -5.00 -17.57 11.81
CA PRO A 41 -5.10 -18.29 13.08
C PRO A 41 -3.74 -18.71 13.63
N GLY A 42 -3.49 -18.34 14.90
CA GLY A 42 -2.25 -18.67 15.62
C GLY A 42 -1.04 -17.78 15.32
N MET A 43 -1.17 -16.75 14.48
CA MET A 43 -0.04 -15.90 14.05
C MET A 43 -0.01 -14.49 14.67
N VAL A 44 -0.98 -14.14 15.52
CA VAL A 44 -1.07 -12.80 16.14
C VAL A 44 0.23 -12.40 16.85
N ALA A 45 0.82 -13.31 17.62
CA ALA A 45 2.03 -13.04 18.41
C ALA A 45 3.30 -12.87 17.56
N ASP A 46 3.35 -13.47 16.37
CA ASP A 46 4.52 -13.41 15.48
C ASP A 46 4.33 -12.37 14.36
N ALA A 47 3.21 -11.64 14.34
CA ALA A 47 2.78 -10.88 13.16
C ALA A 47 3.74 -9.74 12.79
N GLU A 48 4.28 -9.05 13.79
CA GLU A 48 5.21 -7.93 13.57
C GLU A 48 6.56 -8.43 13.04
N ASP A 49 7.12 -9.47 13.65
CA ASP A 49 8.37 -10.09 13.20
C ASP A 49 8.23 -10.66 11.79
N LEU A 50 7.11 -11.33 11.49
CA LEU A 50 6.84 -11.86 10.16
C LEU A 50 6.65 -10.75 9.12
N ALA A 51 6.02 -9.63 9.48
CA ALA A 51 5.89 -8.51 8.57
C ALA A 51 7.26 -7.89 8.22
N GLN A 52 8.18 -7.83 9.18
CA GLN A 52 9.58 -7.42 8.93
C GLN A 52 10.29 -8.43 8.02
N GLU A 53 10.14 -9.74 8.27
CA GLU A 53 10.70 -10.78 7.39
C GLU A 53 10.17 -10.69 5.95
N VAL A 54 8.89 -10.36 5.78
CA VAL A 54 8.29 -10.08 4.46
C VAL A 54 8.97 -8.87 3.83
N PHE A 55 9.15 -7.79 4.58
CA PHE A 55 9.77 -6.58 4.06
C PHE A 55 11.24 -6.78 3.66
N ILE A 56 11.99 -7.62 4.37
CA ILE A 56 13.35 -8.02 3.98
C ILE A 56 13.35 -8.67 2.58
N VAL A 57 12.36 -9.53 2.29
CA VAL A 57 12.22 -10.12 0.95
C VAL A 57 11.89 -9.05 -0.09
N VAL A 58 10.99 -8.12 0.24
CA VAL A 58 10.63 -7.01 -0.66
C VAL A 58 11.87 -6.21 -1.01
N VAL A 59 12.69 -5.80 -0.04
CA VAL A 59 13.93 -5.04 -0.29
C VAL A 59 14.89 -5.81 -1.20
N ARG A 60 15.04 -7.11 -0.98
CA ARG A 60 15.95 -7.96 -1.74
C ARG A 60 15.47 -8.23 -3.17
N GLU A 61 14.17 -8.42 -3.37
CA GLU A 61 13.62 -8.94 -4.62
C GLU A 61 12.95 -7.87 -5.48
N LEU A 62 12.63 -6.69 -4.93
CA LEU A 62 12.06 -5.58 -5.68
C LEU A 62 12.95 -5.10 -6.85
N PRO A 63 14.29 -5.02 -6.74
CA PRO A 63 15.13 -4.59 -7.86
C PRO A 63 14.99 -5.44 -9.13
N VAL A 64 14.68 -6.73 -8.97
CA VAL A 64 14.48 -7.68 -10.09
C VAL A 64 13.00 -7.93 -10.39
N PHE A 65 12.09 -7.30 -9.66
CA PHE A 65 10.66 -7.44 -9.88
C PHE A 65 10.27 -6.84 -11.23
N GLN A 66 9.64 -7.66 -12.07
CA GLN A 66 9.14 -7.25 -13.37
C GLN A 66 7.62 -7.20 -13.35
N ARG A 67 7.09 -6.01 -13.63
CA ARG A 67 5.65 -5.82 -13.84
C ARG A 67 5.23 -6.48 -15.15
N ARG A 68 4.20 -7.32 -15.08
CA ARG A 68 3.60 -7.97 -16.26
C ARG A 68 2.26 -7.37 -16.65
N ARG A 69 1.48 -6.94 -15.65
CA ARG A 69 0.16 -6.33 -15.78
C ARG A 69 -0.18 -5.44 -14.59
N GLU A 70 -1.30 -4.76 -14.68
CA GLU A 70 -1.94 -4.08 -13.56
C GLU A 70 -2.15 -5.03 -12.36
N GLY A 71 -1.87 -4.55 -11.15
CA GLY A 71 -1.89 -5.34 -9.91
C GLY A 71 -0.78 -6.39 -9.75
N SER A 72 0.28 -6.37 -10.56
CA SER A 72 1.39 -7.34 -10.39
C SER A 72 2.05 -7.23 -9.02
N PHE A 73 2.28 -6.00 -8.53
CA PHE A 73 2.97 -5.77 -7.26
C PHE A 73 2.13 -6.24 -6.07
N ARG A 74 0.84 -5.88 -6.01
CA ARG A 74 -0.06 -6.32 -4.92
C ARG A 74 -0.15 -7.85 -4.83
N CYS A 75 -0.23 -8.52 -5.98
CA CYS A 75 -0.31 -9.97 -6.08
C CYS A 75 1.01 -10.62 -5.63
N TRP A 76 2.13 -10.05 -6.04
CA TRP A 76 3.46 -10.49 -5.63
C TRP A 76 3.68 -10.33 -4.12
N LEU A 77 3.32 -9.18 -3.56
CA LEU A 77 3.42 -8.91 -2.12
C LEU A 77 2.54 -9.87 -1.29
N ARG A 78 1.31 -10.12 -1.74
CA ARG A 78 0.41 -11.12 -1.14
C ARG A 78 1.06 -12.49 -1.13
N GLN A 79 1.68 -12.89 -2.24
CA GLN A 79 2.34 -14.19 -2.35
C GLN A 79 3.56 -14.31 -1.44
N ILE A 80 4.40 -13.28 -1.32
CA ILE A 80 5.51 -13.25 -0.37
C ILE A 80 4.97 -13.42 1.06
N THR A 81 3.93 -12.66 1.41
CA THR A 81 3.31 -12.71 2.74
C THR A 81 2.83 -14.12 3.08
N VAL A 82 2.04 -14.74 2.19
CA VAL A 82 1.57 -16.11 2.37
C VAL A 82 2.73 -17.11 2.51
N ASN A 83 3.74 -17.01 1.63
CA ASN A 83 4.88 -17.92 1.65
C ASN A 83 5.69 -17.82 2.94
N LYS A 84 5.85 -16.60 3.47
CA LYS A 84 6.55 -16.38 4.74
C LYS A 84 5.79 -16.94 5.92
N VAL A 85 4.48 -16.71 6.00
CA VAL A 85 3.65 -17.28 7.06
C VAL A 85 3.67 -18.81 6.98
N ARG A 86 3.49 -19.43 5.80
CA ARG A 86 3.58 -20.89 5.64
C ARG A 86 4.94 -21.44 6.09
N SER A 87 6.02 -20.80 5.68
CA SER A 87 7.39 -21.23 6.05
C SER A 87 7.61 -21.16 7.56
N HIS A 88 7.15 -20.08 8.21
CA HIS A 88 7.21 -19.93 9.65
C HIS A 88 6.41 -21.00 10.38
N ARG A 89 5.16 -21.23 9.96
CA ARG A 89 4.28 -22.24 10.54
C ARG A 89 4.86 -23.64 10.44
N LYS A 90 5.43 -24.01 9.28
CA LYS A 90 6.13 -25.29 9.09
C LYS A 90 7.30 -25.49 10.06
N ARG A 91 8.02 -24.41 10.40
CA ARG A 91 9.12 -24.46 11.40
C ARG A 91 8.57 -24.59 12.82
N LYS A 92 7.50 -23.84 13.14
CA LYS A 92 6.92 -23.73 14.49
C LYS A 92 6.07 -24.95 14.90
N PHE A 93 5.32 -25.55 13.98
CA PHE A 93 4.31 -26.57 14.27
C PHE A 93 4.60 -27.94 13.61
N ARG A 94 5.85 -28.43 13.70
CA ARG A 94 6.32 -29.70 13.08
C ARG A 94 5.60 -31.01 13.52
N SER A 95 4.41 -30.95 14.11
CA SER A 95 3.73 -32.11 14.69
C SER A 95 2.90 -32.91 13.65
N PRO A 96 3.00 -34.25 13.61
CA PRO A 96 2.31 -35.10 12.62
C PRO A 96 0.77 -35.20 12.74
N HIS A 97 0.16 -34.66 13.81
CA HIS A 97 -1.26 -34.89 14.15
C HIS A 97 -2.14 -33.64 14.06
N ALA A 98 -1.84 -32.70 13.16
CA ALA A 98 -2.59 -31.46 13.08
C ALA A 98 -4.03 -31.70 12.56
N LEU A 99 -5.00 -31.30 13.39
CA LEU A 99 -6.42 -31.08 13.07
C LEU A 99 -6.60 -30.23 11.79
N PRO A 100 -7.84 -30.11 11.23
CA PRO A 100 -8.10 -29.23 10.10
C PRO A 100 -7.51 -27.84 10.33
N ASP A 101 -6.52 -27.49 9.52
CA ASP A 101 -5.71 -26.32 9.73
C ASP A 101 -6.42 -25.09 9.16
N GLN A 102 -7.23 -24.43 10.00
CA GLN A 102 -7.93 -23.19 9.65
C GLN A 102 -6.99 -22.12 9.09
N ALA A 103 -5.73 -22.09 9.54
CA ALA A 103 -4.75 -21.17 9.02
C ALA A 103 -4.22 -21.59 7.64
N GLU A 104 -4.07 -22.87 7.33
CA GLU A 104 -3.75 -23.29 5.96
C GLU A 104 -4.91 -23.01 5.01
N ALA A 105 -6.17 -23.27 5.43
CA ALA A 105 -7.35 -22.91 4.64
C ALA A 105 -7.43 -21.39 4.39
N PHE A 106 -7.12 -20.57 5.39
CA PHE A 106 -7.02 -19.11 5.23
C PHE A 106 -5.92 -18.73 4.22
N LEU A 107 -4.72 -19.29 4.36
CA LEU A 107 -3.57 -19.01 3.47
C LEU A 107 -3.80 -19.49 2.04
N ASP A 108 -4.44 -20.64 1.87
CA ASP A 108 -4.86 -21.18 0.58
C ASP A 108 -5.83 -20.22 -0.11
N SER A 109 -6.88 -19.81 0.62
CA SER A 109 -7.83 -18.82 0.12
C SER A 109 -7.11 -17.51 -0.22
N LEU A 110 -6.28 -16.96 0.67
CA LEU A 110 -5.54 -15.71 0.42
C LEU A 110 -4.59 -15.80 -0.79
N SER A 111 -3.95 -16.94 -1.03
CA SER A 111 -3.06 -17.13 -2.18
C SER A 111 -3.80 -17.31 -3.50
N ARG A 112 -5.02 -17.85 -3.46
CA ARG A 112 -5.79 -18.21 -4.66
C ARG A 112 -6.33 -16.95 -5.33
N PRO A 113 -5.91 -16.63 -6.57
CA PRO A 113 -6.46 -15.49 -7.30
C PRO A 113 -7.98 -15.57 -7.41
N GLY A 114 -8.67 -14.46 -7.13
CA GLY A 114 -10.12 -14.35 -7.25
C GLY A 114 -10.93 -14.94 -6.08
N SER A 115 -10.28 -15.51 -5.06
CA SER A 115 -10.97 -15.86 -3.81
C SER A 115 -11.49 -14.60 -3.09
N GLU A 116 -12.41 -14.79 -2.15
CA GLU A 116 -12.92 -13.69 -1.31
C GLU A 116 -11.79 -12.99 -0.55
N LEU A 117 -10.91 -13.73 0.12
CA LEU A 117 -9.77 -13.15 0.84
C LEU A 117 -8.76 -12.45 -0.07
N ALA A 118 -8.53 -12.97 -1.28
CA ALA A 118 -7.67 -12.31 -2.26
C ALA A 118 -8.27 -10.97 -2.70
N ARG A 119 -9.57 -10.92 -2.94
CA ARG A 119 -10.30 -9.68 -3.31
C ARG A 119 -10.31 -8.69 -2.15
N GLU A 120 -10.53 -9.16 -0.93
CA GLU A 120 -10.42 -8.32 0.26
C GLU A 120 -9.03 -7.72 0.42
N TRP A 121 -7.97 -8.52 0.18
CA TRP A 121 -6.59 -8.01 0.15
C TRP A 121 -6.42 -6.93 -0.89
N ASP A 122 -6.94 -7.13 -2.10
CA ASP A 122 -6.79 -6.17 -3.18
C ASP A 122 -7.53 -4.85 -2.90
N LEU A 123 -8.72 -4.92 -2.29
CA LEU A 123 -9.48 -3.74 -1.85
C LEU A 123 -8.80 -3.02 -0.68
N ASP A 124 -8.33 -3.77 0.31
CA ASP A 124 -7.63 -3.22 1.47
C ASP A 124 -6.30 -2.58 1.05
N HIS A 125 -5.58 -3.20 0.12
CA HIS A 125 -4.38 -2.65 -0.50
C HIS A 125 -4.64 -1.28 -1.10
N ASP A 126 -5.61 -1.17 -2.02
CA ASP A 126 -5.85 0.08 -2.74
C ASP A 126 -6.28 1.20 -1.78
N ARG A 127 -7.15 0.87 -0.82
CA ARG A 127 -7.57 1.83 0.22
C ARG A 127 -6.40 2.25 1.11
N HIS A 128 -5.61 1.30 1.59
CA HIS A 128 -4.51 1.56 2.52
C HIS A 128 -3.41 2.39 1.86
N VAL A 129 -2.97 1.97 0.68
CA VAL A 129 -1.94 2.67 -0.11
C VAL A 129 -2.41 4.07 -0.45
N PHE A 130 -3.66 4.24 -0.90
CA PHE A 130 -4.22 5.56 -1.20
C PHE A 130 -4.20 6.49 0.02
N GLN A 131 -4.67 6.02 1.18
CA GLN A 131 -4.68 6.80 2.41
C GLN A 131 -3.26 7.17 2.88
N LYS A 132 -2.33 6.22 2.84
CA LYS A 132 -0.93 6.46 3.24
C LYS A 132 -0.23 7.42 2.31
N LEU A 133 -0.40 7.26 1.00
CA LEU A 133 0.18 8.18 0.02
C LEU A 133 -0.39 9.58 0.15
N LEU A 134 -1.71 9.73 0.37
CA LEU A 134 -2.30 11.03 0.68
C LEU A 134 -1.66 11.68 1.90
N SER A 135 -1.48 10.93 3.00
CA SER A 135 -0.83 11.45 4.21
C SER A 135 0.64 11.82 3.98
N ILE A 136 1.35 11.10 3.10
CA ILE A 136 2.75 11.40 2.77
C ILE A 136 2.86 12.67 1.92
N ILE A 137 1.98 12.85 0.92
CA ILE A 137 2.06 14.01 0.03
C ILE A 137 1.42 15.26 0.64
N GLU A 138 0.66 15.15 1.74
CA GLU A 138 0.04 16.29 2.43
C GLU A 138 1.06 17.40 2.73
N SER A 139 2.26 17.02 3.18
CA SER A 139 3.36 17.96 3.48
C SER A 139 3.92 18.67 2.25
N ASP A 140 3.64 18.18 1.03
CA ASP A 140 4.13 18.78 -0.22
C ASP A 140 3.27 20.00 -0.63
N PHE A 141 2.14 20.26 0.05
CA PHE A 141 1.18 21.30 -0.30
C PHE A 141 1.02 22.34 0.81
N GLN A 142 0.66 23.56 0.41
CA GLN A 142 0.23 24.60 1.34
C GLN A 142 -1.07 24.17 2.06
N ALA A 143 -1.16 24.45 3.37
CA ALA A 143 -2.31 24.03 4.19
C ALA A 143 -3.66 24.44 3.57
N THR A 144 -3.77 25.67 3.08
CA THR A 144 -5.00 26.18 2.41
C THR A 144 -5.34 25.43 1.12
N THR A 145 -4.34 25.00 0.35
CA THR A 145 -4.54 24.19 -0.86
C THR A 145 -5.01 22.78 -0.51
N TRP A 146 -4.47 22.23 0.57
CA TRP A 146 -4.86 20.92 1.08
C TRP A 146 -6.29 20.93 1.65
N GLU A 147 -6.64 21.94 2.45
CA GLU A 147 -8.00 22.16 2.95
C GLU A 147 -9.01 22.30 1.81
N ALA A 148 -8.66 23.05 0.77
CA ALA A 148 -9.50 23.19 -0.42
C ALA A 148 -9.73 21.85 -1.14
N PHE A 149 -8.67 21.03 -1.27
CA PHE A 149 -8.80 19.68 -1.81
C PHE A 149 -9.66 18.79 -0.92
N ARG A 150 -9.45 18.80 0.40
CA ARG A 150 -10.23 18.00 1.35
C ARG A 150 -11.71 18.35 1.28
N GLY A 151 -12.04 19.64 1.38
CA GLY A 151 -13.41 20.13 1.34
C GLY A 151 -14.12 19.78 0.02
N PHE A 152 -13.43 19.92 -1.12
CA PHE A 152 -14.05 19.69 -2.41
C PHE A 152 -14.06 18.21 -2.83
N ALA A 153 -12.92 17.53 -2.75
CA ALA A 153 -12.73 16.20 -3.33
C ALA A 153 -13.05 15.05 -2.36
N ILE A 154 -12.92 15.26 -1.05
CA ILE A 154 -13.17 14.24 -0.03
C ILE A 154 -14.52 14.46 0.63
N GLU A 155 -14.82 15.69 1.06
CA GLU A 155 -16.08 16.02 1.76
C GLU A 155 -17.24 16.32 0.79
N GLY A 156 -16.96 16.52 -0.50
CA GLY A 156 -17.96 16.73 -1.54
C GLY A 156 -18.66 18.09 -1.49
N ARG A 157 -18.10 19.07 -0.79
CA ARG A 157 -18.67 20.43 -0.69
C ARG A 157 -18.54 21.17 -2.02
N PRO A 158 -19.47 22.06 -2.40
CA PRO A 158 -19.38 22.85 -3.63
C PRO A 158 -18.11 23.70 -3.68
N ALA A 159 -17.49 23.82 -4.87
CA ALA A 159 -16.25 24.56 -5.02
C ALA A 159 -16.37 26.05 -4.64
N SER A 160 -17.56 26.65 -4.78
CA SER A 160 -17.87 28.02 -4.33
C SER A 160 -17.85 28.17 -2.81
N GLU A 161 -18.38 27.19 -2.09
CA GLU A 161 -18.41 27.18 -0.62
C GLU A 161 -17.00 26.99 -0.05
N VAL A 162 -16.24 26.06 -0.64
CA VAL A 162 -14.84 25.81 -0.27
C VAL A 162 -13.97 27.02 -0.56
N ALA A 163 -14.17 27.68 -1.70
CA ALA A 163 -13.49 28.92 -2.07
C ALA A 163 -13.72 30.03 -1.01
N ALA A 164 -14.98 30.23 -0.62
CA ALA A 164 -15.34 31.21 0.41
C ALA A 164 -14.70 30.88 1.78
N ALA A 165 -14.69 29.60 2.17
CA ALA A 165 -14.12 29.18 3.46
C ALA A 165 -12.58 29.26 3.51
N THR A 166 -11.90 29.01 2.39
CA THR A 166 -10.43 28.97 2.31
C THR A 166 -9.80 30.28 1.85
N GLY A 167 -10.62 31.28 1.47
CA GLY A 167 -10.15 32.53 0.87
C GLY A 167 -9.57 32.37 -0.54
N LEU A 168 -9.80 31.23 -1.19
CA LEU A 168 -9.31 30.94 -2.54
C LEU A 168 -10.34 31.30 -3.61
N SER A 169 -9.91 31.37 -4.87
CA SER A 169 -10.84 31.40 -6.00
C SER A 169 -11.40 30.00 -6.30
N VAL A 170 -12.60 29.93 -6.89
CA VAL A 170 -13.18 28.65 -7.35
C VAL A 170 -12.23 27.92 -8.32
N SER A 171 -11.54 28.66 -9.19
CA SER A 171 -10.54 28.10 -10.10
C SER A 171 -9.38 27.47 -9.32
N SER A 172 -8.91 28.13 -8.25
CA SER A 172 -7.85 27.61 -7.38
C SER A 172 -8.27 26.33 -6.66
N VAL A 173 -9.52 26.20 -6.21
CA VAL A 173 -10.06 24.96 -5.61
C VAL A 173 -10.04 23.80 -6.62
N LEU A 174 -10.49 24.04 -7.85
CA LEU A 174 -10.46 23.02 -8.91
C LEU A 174 -9.02 22.65 -9.30
N GLN A 175 -8.11 23.62 -9.34
CA GLN A 175 -6.70 23.38 -9.58
C GLN A 175 -6.04 22.59 -8.44
N ALA A 176 -6.40 22.85 -7.19
CA ALA A 176 -5.90 22.10 -6.03
C ALA A 176 -6.17 20.60 -6.20
N LYS A 177 -7.40 20.23 -6.55
CA LYS A 177 -7.78 18.84 -6.86
C LYS A 177 -6.91 18.24 -7.96
N SER A 178 -6.78 18.92 -9.09
CA SER A 178 -6.01 18.41 -10.23
C SER A 178 -4.52 18.23 -9.89
N ARG A 179 -3.91 19.18 -9.16
CA ARG A 179 -2.51 19.13 -8.76
C ARG A 179 -2.23 18.01 -7.76
N ILE A 180 -3.06 17.86 -6.74
CA ILE A 180 -2.91 16.83 -5.71
C ILE A 180 -3.14 15.43 -6.32
N LEU A 181 -4.18 15.25 -7.13
CA LEU A 181 -4.41 13.96 -7.81
C LEU A 181 -3.30 13.61 -8.80
N LYS A 182 -2.71 14.61 -9.47
CA LYS A 182 -1.54 14.38 -10.32
C LYS A 182 -0.34 13.93 -9.49
N ARG A 183 0.00 14.67 -8.43
CA ARG A 183 1.10 14.33 -7.51
C ARG A 183 0.94 12.95 -6.90
N LEU A 184 -0.29 12.60 -6.51
CA LEU A 184 -0.63 11.28 -5.99
C LEU A 184 -0.40 10.19 -7.04
N ARG A 185 -0.82 10.42 -8.29
CA ARG A 185 -0.62 9.46 -9.38
C ARG A 185 0.85 9.28 -9.73
N ASP A 186 1.61 10.38 -9.70
CA ASP A 186 3.05 10.42 -9.92
C ASP A 186 3.82 9.68 -8.81
N GLU A 187 3.36 9.76 -7.56
CA GLU A 187 3.96 9.01 -6.44
C GLU A 187 3.52 7.54 -6.43
N ALA A 188 2.22 7.31 -6.57
CA ALA A 188 1.61 5.99 -6.53
C ALA A 188 2.16 5.13 -7.66
N GLY A 189 2.14 5.63 -8.89
CA GLY A 189 2.49 4.87 -10.10
C GLY A 189 1.97 3.43 -10.02
N GLU A 190 2.89 2.49 -9.87
CA GLU A 190 2.63 1.05 -9.84
C GLU A 190 1.95 0.54 -8.54
N LEU A 191 1.92 1.34 -7.48
CA LEU A 191 1.33 0.98 -6.18
C LEU A 191 -0.21 0.99 -6.19
N LEU A 192 -0.85 1.72 -7.09
CA LEU A 192 -2.31 1.76 -7.23
C LEU A 192 -2.79 1.23 -8.59
N ALA A 193 -1.85 0.74 -9.41
CA ALA A 193 -2.12 0.18 -10.72
C ALA A 193 -2.35 -1.33 -10.66
#